data_AF-A0A0D6P3C2-F1
#
_entry.id   AF-A0A0D6P3C2-F1
#
_cell.length_a   1.000
_cell.length_b   1.000
_cell.length_c   1.000
_cell.angle_alpha   90.00
_cell.angle_beta   90.00
_cell.angle_gamma   90.00
#
_symmetry.space_group_name_H-M   'P 1'
#
loop_
_entity.id
_entity.type
_entity.pdbx_description
1 polymer ?
#
loop_
_entity_poly.entity_id
_entity_poly.type
_entity_poly.pdbx_seq_one_letter_code
_entity_poly.pdbx_strand_id
1 'polypeptide(L)'
;MSETHLSFDALVPAQSRNMTVFTFVAKAADIARFARIERAGRAADGMLQGFQRPQIAAHIREIRDYLEKPNAILPNPIVVAFLGKAELEPSRKAKESRRLKIDISDGPPGWIVDGQQRFTALSELYGREFEVLVSGFLCESEEELQKQFILINNTRPLPKALIYELLPQVADLPPRMSSRSQAALLTEALNYRAGSALKGLIKQQTNPKGVIRDTVLQRVIMNSLSDGALRLYAGDDALLLSKGVELISEYWHAVQTVFATDWDGKTPKDSRLIHGTGIIALGYVMDYLNAVTGAEARDEFARGLRPLKGKTAWSSGEWHFGEERRRWNGLQNVPADVRQLSFYLLDVIKAALAEQARAA
;
A
#
# COMPACT_ATOMS: atom_id res chain seq x y z
N MET A 1 -5.24 -17.67 -41.22
CA MET A 1 -6.12 -17.85 -40.05
C MET A 1 -5.24 -17.66 -38.82
N SER A 2 -5.51 -16.67 -37.97
CA SER A 2 -4.75 -16.50 -36.73
C SER A 2 -5.03 -17.68 -35.80
N GLU A 3 -3.97 -18.29 -35.28
CA GLU A 3 -4.08 -19.38 -34.30
C GLU A 3 -4.75 -18.86 -33.02
N THR A 4 -5.93 -19.38 -32.69
CA THR A 4 -6.77 -18.91 -31.57
C THR A 4 -6.45 -19.60 -30.25
N HIS A 5 -5.68 -20.68 -30.28
CA HIS A 5 -5.36 -21.48 -29.10
C HIS A 5 -3.90 -21.90 -29.11
N LEU A 6 -3.30 -21.93 -27.92
CA LEU A 6 -2.00 -22.54 -27.68
C LEU A 6 -2.16 -23.84 -26.90
N SER A 7 -1.30 -24.82 -27.17
CA SER A 7 -1.34 -26.12 -26.50
C SER A 7 0.04 -26.54 -26.01
N PHE A 8 0.12 -26.96 -24.74
CA PHE A 8 1.35 -27.40 -24.10
C PHE A 8 1.14 -28.72 -23.36
N ASP A 9 2.19 -29.54 -23.29
CA ASP A 9 2.22 -30.66 -22.35
C ASP A 9 2.60 -30.11 -20.97
N ALA A 10 1.73 -30.33 -19.98
CA ALA A 10 1.88 -29.84 -18.61
C ALA A 10 1.91 -30.99 -17.60
N LEU A 11 2.59 -30.76 -16.47
CA LEU A 11 2.58 -31.63 -15.30
C LEU A 11 1.75 -30.98 -14.19
N VAL A 12 0.88 -31.77 -13.56
CA VAL A 12 -0.03 -31.28 -12.51
C VAL A 12 0.31 -31.93 -11.17
N PRO A 13 1.00 -31.22 -10.26
CA PRO A 13 1.26 -31.73 -8.91
C PRO A 13 -0.03 -31.80 -8.07
N ALA A 14 -0.10 -32.79 -7.17
CA ALA A 14 -1.17 -32.87 -6.18
C ALA A 14 -0.94 -31.85 -5.06
N GLN A 15 -1.74 -30.78 -5.03
CA GLN A 15 -1.70 -29.72 -4.01
C GLN A 15 -3.09 -29.50 -3.39
N SER A 16 -3.55 -28.24 -3.33
CA SER A 16 -4.89 -27.89 -2.87
C SER A 16 -5.97 -28.51 -3.77
N ARG A 17 -7.11 -28.87 -3.18
CA ARG A 17 -8.29 -29.30 -3.95
C ARG A 17 -8.99 -28.14 -4.67
N ASN A 18 -8.81 -26.93 -4.17
CA ASN A 18 -9.53 -25.74 -4.64
C ASN A 18 -8.74 -24.94 -5.67
N MET A 19 -7.44 -25.23 -5.84
CA MET A 19 -6.60 -24.47 -6.77
C MET A 19 -5.69 -25.42 -7.54
N THR A 20 -5.87 -25.41 -8.85
CA THR A 20 -5.10 -26.28 -9.76
C THR A 20 -3.80 -25.60 -10.14
N VAL A 21 -2.68 -26.22 -9.78
CA VAL A 21 -1.33 -25.77 -10.13
C VAL A 21 -0.76 -26.70 -11.19
N PHE A 22 0.00 -26.16 -12.14
CA PHE A 22 0.64 -26.94 -13.21
C PHE A 22 1.97 -26.32 -13.63
N THR A 23 2.83 -27.10 -14.28
CA THR A 23 4.07 -26.61 -14.86
C THR A 23 4.25 -27.11 -16.29
N PHE A 24 4.81 -26.27 -17.16
CA PHE A 24 5.07 -26.59 -18.56
C PHE A 24 6.28 -25.81 -19.08
N VAL A 25 6.74 -26.15 -20.28
CA VAL A 25 7.81 -25.43 -20.97
C VAL A 25 7.19 -24.58 -22.07
N ALA A 26 7.62 -23.32 -22.18
CA ALA A 26 7.19 -22.42 -23.25
C ALA A 26 8.34 -21.52 -23.70
N LYS A 27 8.30 -21.10 -24.97
CA LYS A 27 9.20 -20.08 -25.49
C LYS A 27 8.75 -18.71 -24.99
N ALA A 28 9.69 -17.77 -24.83
CA ALA A 28 9.37 -16.39 -24.46
C ALA A 28 8.32 -15.74 -25.39
N ALA A 29 8.41 -16.03 -26.70
CA ALA A 29 7.45 -15.56 -27.69
C ALA A 29 6.03 -16.11 -27.45
N ASP A 30 5.90 -17.37 -27.03
CA ASP A 30 4.60 -17.95 -26.71
C ASP A 30 4.02 -17.36 -25.42
N ILE A 31 4.86 -17.13 -24.41
CA ILE A 31 4.44 -16.49 -23.16
C ILE A 31 3.88 -15.09 -23.43
N ALA A 32 4.47 -14.32 -24.35
CA ALA A 32 3.94 -13.01 -24.73
C ALA A 32 2.56 -13.07 -25.41
N ARG A 33 2.19 -14.21 -25.99
CA ARG A 33 0.87 -14.42 -26.61
C ARG A 33 -0.21 -14.75 -25.58
N PHE A 34 0.15 -15.40 -24.47
CA PHE A 34 -0.83 -15.83 -23.47
C PHE A 34 -0.75 -15.13 -22.11
N ALA A 35 0.30 -14.36 -21.81
CA ALA A 35 0.50 -13.74 -20.51
C ALA A 35 0.84 -12.24 -20.60
N ARG A 36 0.34 -11.47 -19.63
CA ARG A 36 0.56 -10.01 -19.53
C ARG A 36 1.03 -9.57 -18.15
N ILE A 37 1.67 -8.40 -18.13
CA ILE A 37 2.10 -7.68 -16.92
C ILE A 37 1.04 -6.61 -16.65
N GLU A 38 0.33 -6.72 -15.53
CA GLU A 38 -0.66 -5.72 -15.12
C GLU A 38 -0.09 -4.82 -14.01
N ARG A 39 0.36 -3.62 -14.43
CA ARG A 39 1.03 -2.66 -13.56
C ARG A 39 0.03 -1.99 -12.64
N ALA A 40 0.42 -1.80 -11.37
CA ALA A 40 -0.39 -1.05 -10.42
C ALA A 40 -0.59 0.40 -10.90
N GLY A 41 -1.85 0.82 -10.95
CA GLY A 41 -2.35 2.13 -11.36
C GLY A 41 -3.67 2.43 -10.65
N ARG A 42 -4.28 3.57 -10.95
CA ARG A 42 -5.57 3.97 -10.36
C ARG A 42 -6.54 4.32 -11.48
N ALA A 43 -7.78 3.85 -11.38
CA ALA A 43 -8.88 4.26 -12.26
C ALA A 43 -9.31 5.72 -11.98
N ALA A 44 -10.18 6.26 -12.84
CA ALA A 44 -10.68 7.63 -12.73
C ALA A 44 -11.46 7.89 -11.42
N ASP A 45 -12.03 6.85 -10.82
CA ASP A 45 -12.71 6.86 -9.52
C ASP A 45 -11.75 6.71 -8.32
N GLY A 46 -10.46 6.52 -8.58
CA GLY A 46 -9.43 6.29 -7.56
C GLY A 46 -9.30 4.84 -7.09
N MET A 47 -10.03 3.87 -7.66
CA MET A 47 -9.81 2.46 -7.33
C MET A 47 -8.46 1.96 -7.85
N LEU A 48 -7.76 1.15 -7.05
CA LEU A 48 -6.51 0.52 -7.47
C LEU A 48 -6.79 -0.50 -8.57
N GLN A 49 -6.06 -0.40 -9.68
CA GLN A 49 -6.07 -1.37 -10.77
C GLN A 49 -4.68 -1.95 -10.94
N GLY A 50 -4.60 -3.26 -11.18
CA GLY A 50 -3.34 -3.97 -11.23
C GLY A 50 -2.62 -4.02 -9.88
N PHE A 51 -1.57 -4.84 -9.81
CA PHE A 51 -0.92 -5.18 -8.54
C PHE A 51 0.61 -5.22 -8.63
N GLN A 52 1.18 -4.99 -9.83
CA GLN A 52 2.60 -5.20 -10.08
C GLN A 52 3.44 -3.92 -9.93
N ARG A 53 4.66 -4.08 -9.39
CA ARG A 53 5.64 -3.01 -9.18
C ARG A 53 6.20 -2.43 -10.50
N PRO A 54 6.58 -1.13 -10.53
CA PRO A 54 7.38 -0.58 -11.61
C PRO A 54 8.70 -1.35 -11.78
N GLN A 55 9.10 -1.57 -13.03
CA GLN A 55 10.30 -2.31 -13.37
C GLN A 55 11.58 -1.55 -13.01
N ILE A 56 12.63 -2.28 -12.62
CA ILE A 56 13.96 -1.73 -12.37
C ILE A 56 14.81 -1.94 -13.63
N ALA A 57 14.96 -0.89 -14.43
CA ALA A 57 15.66 -0.95 -15.73
C ALA A 57 17.10 -1.47 -15.63
N ALA A 58 17.82 -1.16 -14.55
CA ALA A 58 19.16 -1.70 -14.31
C ALA A 58 19.17 -3.23 -14.20
N HIS A 59 18.23 -3.79 -13.43
CA HIS A 59 18.15 -5.23 -13.21
C HIS A 59 17.67 -6.00 -14.45
N ILE A 60 16.78 -5.41 -15.25
CA ILE A 60 16.37 -6.01 -16.53
C ILE A 60 17.58 -6.14 -17.47
N ARG A 61 18.41 -5.09 -17.56
CA ARG A 61 19.64 -5.12 -18.37
C ARG A 61 20.60 -6.20 -17.89
N GLU A 62 20.85 -6.32 -16.59
CA GLU A 62 21.70 -7.39 -16.03
C GLU A 62 21.21 -8.79 -16.41
N ILE A 63 19.90 -9.04 -16.31
CA ILE A 63 19.32 -10.33 -16.69
C ILE A 63 19.49 -10.57 -18.19
N ARG A 64 19.18 -9.58 -19.03
CA ARG A 64 19.30 -9.68 -20.49
C ARG A 64 20.74 -9.96 -20.90
N ASP A 65 21.70 -9.17 -20.41
CA ASP A 65 23.13 -9.30 -20.72
C ASP A 65 23.67 -10.69 -20.29
N TYR A 66 23.11 -11.29 -19.23
CA TYR A 66 23.40 -12.67 -18.86
C TYR A 66 22.76 -13.69 -19.82
N LEU A 67 21.48 -13.53 -20.19
CA LEU A 67 20.76 -14.43 -21.09
C LEU A 67 21.28 -14.42 -22.54
N GLU A 68 21.99 -13.37 -22.95
CA GLU A 68 22.71 -13.31 -24.22
C GLU A 68 23.96 -14.22 -24.26
N LYS A 69 24.45 -14.71 -23.12
CA LYS A 69 25.61 -15.61 -23.09
C LYS A 69 25.23 -17.01 -23.63
N PRO A 70 26.14 -17.72 -24.32
CA PRO A 70 25.82 -19.02 -24.94
C PRO A 70 25.54 -20.13 -23.92
N ASN A 71 26.00 -19.99 -22.68
CA ASN A 71 25.83 -20.94 -21.58
C ASN A 71 24.82 -20.47 -20.51
N ALA A 72 23.96 -19.50 -20.86
CA ALA A 72 22.98 -18.97 -19.93
C ALA A 72 21.92 -20.01 -19.56
N ILE A 73 21.58 -20.08 -18.27
CA ILE A 73 20.48 -20.91 -17.75
C ILE A 73 19.49 -20.05 -16.98
N LEU A 74 18.19 -20.37 -17.06
CA LEU A 74 17.16 -19.74 -16.26
C LEU A 74 16.28 -20.81 -15.59
N PRO A 75 16.74 -21.37 -14.45
CA PRO A 75 16.03 -22.46 -13.78
C PRO A 75 14.77 -22.01 -13.05
N ASN A 76 14.66 -20.73 -12.69
CA ASN A 76 13.52 -20.24 -11.93
C ASN A 76 12.34 -19.95 -12.87
N PRO A 77 11.15 -20.50 -12.60
CA PRO A 77 10.02 -20.39 -13.51
C PRO A 77 9.42 -18.98 -13.57
N ILE A 78 8.75 -18.67 -14.67
CA ILE A 78 7.79 -17.56 -14.74
C ILE A 78 6.47 -18.07 -14.17
N VAL A 79 5.87 -17.34 -13.24
CA VAL A 79 4.63 -17.75 -12.60
C VAL A 79 3.46 -17.00 -13.24
N VAL A 80 2.49 -17.74 -13.76
CA VAL A 80 1.34 -17.20 -14.49
C VAL A 80 0.04 -17.68 -13.84
N ALA A 81 -0.86 -16.75 -13.56
CA ALA A 81 -2.19 -17.05 -13.08
C ALA A 81 -3.21 -16.90 -14.22
N PHE A 82 -4.22 -17.75 -14.29
CA PHE A 82 -5.28 -17.66 -15.29
C PHE A 82 -6.65 -17.55 -14.61
N LEU A 83 -7.40 -16.52 -14.98
CA LEU A 83 -8.79 -16.28 -14.57
C LEU A 83 -9.72 -16.75 -15.70
N GLY A 84 -9.82 -18.07 -15.86
CA GLY A 84 -10.47 -18.70 -17.01
C GLY A 84 -9.59 -18.74 -18.28
N LYS A 85 -10.17 -19.21 -19.39
CA LYS A 85 -9.53 -19.34 -20.73
C LYS A 85 -8.28 -20.24 -20.79
N ALA A 86 -7.98 -20.97 -19.72
CA ALA A 86 -6.97 -22.01 -19.68
C ALA A 86 -7.60 -23.29 -19.10
N GLU A 87 -7.46 -24.40 -19.82
CA GLU A 87 -8.05 -25.68 -19.46
C GLU A 87 -7.01 -26.80 -19.50
N LEU A 88 -7.14 -27.76 -18.59
CA LEU A 88 -6.26 -28.93 -18.50
C LEU A 88 -7.04 -30.19 -18.90
N GLU A 89 -6.73 -30.72 -20.08
CA GLU A 89 -7.31 -31.94 -20.60
C GLU A 89 -6.45 -33.17 -20.24
N PRO A 90 -7.05 -34.37 -20.08
CA PRO A 90 -6.28 -35.61 -19.89
C PRO A 90 -5.28 -35.87 -21.02
N SER A 91 -4.01 -36.11 -20.67
CA SER A 91 -2.99 -36.54 -21.65
C SER A 91 -2.87 -38.05 -21.69
N ARG A 92 -2.59 -38.61 -22.87
CA ARG A 92 -2.38 -40.06 -23.08
C ARG A 92 -1.00 -40.55 -22.61
N LYS A 93 -0.08 -39.66 -22.23
CA LYS A 93 1.34 -40.00 -22.00
C LYS A 93 1.62 -40.53 -20.58
N ALA A 94 1.07 -39.89 -19.54
CA ALA A 94 1.30 -40.27 -18.14
C ALA A 94 0.16 -39.79 -17.24
N LYS A 95 -0.06 -40.44 -16.09
CA LYS A 95 -1.16 -40.14 -15.16
C LYS A 95 -1.17 -38.68 -14.66
N GLU A 96 0.01 -38.09 -14.49
CA GLU A 96 0.21 -36.71 -14.01
C GLU A 96 0.38 -35.69 -15.16
N SER A 97 0.47 -36.17 -16.40
CA SER A 97 0.53 -35.32 -17.58
C SER A 97 -0.88 -34.89 -17.99
N ARG A 98 -1.02 -33.61 -18.32
CA ARG A 98 -2.22 -33.00 -18.88
C ARG A 98 -1.83 -32.20 -20.11
N ARG A 99 -2.78 -32.02 -21.02
CA ARG A 99 -2.65 -31.07 -22.12
C ARG A 99 -3.26 -29.75 -21.66
N LEU A 100 -2.43 -28.73 -21.51
CA LEU A 100 -2.86 -27.37 -21.25
C LEU A 100 -3.29 -26.74 -22.57
N LYS A 101 -4.52 -26.22 -22.63
CA LYS A 101 -5.04 -25.46 -23.76
C LYS A 101 -5.35 -24.04 -23.28
N ILE A 102 -4.82 -23.04 -23.97
CA ILE A 102 -5.01 -21.63 -23.63
C ILE A 102 -5.66 -20.91 -24.81
N ASP A 103 -6.80 -20.28 -24.57
CA ASP A 103 -7.51 -19.47 -25.55
C ASP A 103 -6.93 -18.04 -25.58
N ILE A 104 -6.37 -17.65 -26.72
CA ILE A 104 -5.73 -16.35 -26.96
C ILE A 104 -6.52 -15.48 -27.96
N SER A 105 -7.77 -15.83 -28.24
CA SER A 105 -8.64 -15.13 -29.19
C SER A 105 -8.82 -13.65 -28.86
N ASP A 106 -8.99 -13.31 -27.58
CA ASP A 106 -9.16 -11.94 -27.08
C ASP A 106 -7.85 -11.35 -26.49
N GLY A 107 -6.70 -11.85 -26.95
CA GLY A 107 -5.39 -11.48 -26.42
C GLY A 107 -4.96 -12.33 -25.21
N PRO A 108 -3.89 -11.94 -24.50
CA PRO A 108 -3.27 -12.77 -23.46
C PRO A 108 -4.17 -12.91 -22.21
N PRO A 109 -4.68 -14.11 -21.90
CA PRO A 109 -5.59 -14.33 -20.77
C PRO A 109 -4.90 -14.53 -19.41
N GLY A 110 -3.57 -14.69 -19.39
CA GLY A 110 -2.81 -14.97 -18.18
C GLY A 110 -2.15 -13.73 -17.57
N TRP A 111 -1.99 -13.72 -16.25
CA TRP A 111 -1.31 -12.66 -15.50
C TRP A 111 0.02 -13.14 -14.96
N ILE A 112 1.11 -12.44 -15.26
CA ILE A 112 2.44 -12.77 -14.74
C ILE A 112 2.54 -12.32 -13.28
N VAL A 113 2.40 -13.24 -12.34
CA VAL A 113 2.42 -12.94 -10.89
C VAL A 113 3.83 -12.92 -10.30
N ASP A 114 4.77 -13.69 -10.87
CA ASP A 114 6.21 -13.60 -10.57
C ASP A 114 7.03 -13.82 -11.85
N GLY A 115 8.21 -13.23 -11.88
CA GLY A 115 9.13 -13.30 -13.01
C GLY A 115 9.00 -12.16 -14.00
N GLN A 116 8.37 -11.04 -13.64
CA GLN A 116 8.15 -9.90 -14.54
C GLN A 116 9.46 -9.36 -15.15
N GLN A 117 10.53 -9.24 -14.35
CA GLN A 117 11.83 -8.77 -14.84
C GLN A 117 12.49 -9.79 -15.78
N ARG A 118 12.35 -11.09 -15.46
CA ARG A 118 12.85 -12.19 -16.30
C ARG A 118 12.11 -12.24 -17.63
N PHE A 119 10.78 -12.18 -17.59
CA PHE A 119 9.94 -12.11 -18.78
C PHE A 119 10.27 -10.89 -19.65
N THR A 120 10.41 -9.71 -19.04
CA THR A 120 10.75 -8.50 -19.79
C THR A 120 12.12 -8.62 -20.45
N ALA A 121 13.13 -9.10 -19.73
CA ALA A 121 14.46 -9.34 -20.29
C ALA A 121 14.44 -10.37 -21.43
N LEU A 122 13.66 -11.45 -21.29
CA LEU A 122 13.48 -12.48 -22.31
C LEU A 122 12.81 -11.94 -23.58
N SER A 123 11.78 -11.10 -23.43
CA SER A 123 11.06 -10.49 -24.55
C SER A 123 11.92 -9.49 -25.34
N GLU A 124 13.00 -8.98 -24.75
CA GLU A 124 13.99 -8.11 -25.41
C GLU A 124 15.09 -8.89 -26.15
N LEU A 125 15.17 -10.22 -26.02
CA LEU A 125 16.19 -11.03 -26.69
C LEU A 125 15.83 -11.23 -28.17
N TYR A 126 16.69 -10.75 -29.06
CA TYR A 126 16.54 -10.97 -30.50
C TYR A 126 17.19 -12.29 -30.93
N GLY A 127 16.45 -13.11 -31.69
CA GLY A 127 17.00 -14.27 -32.41
C GLY A 127 17.30 -15.51 -31.56
N ARG A 128 16.81 -15.59 -30.32
CA ARG A 128 16.92 -16.80 -29.48
C ARG A 128 15.55 -17.37 -29.12
N GLU A 129 15.35 -18.64 -29.44
CA GLU A 129 14.19 -19.42 -28.97
C GLU A 129 14.47 -19.97 -27.56
N PHE A 130 14.62 -19.08 -26.59
CA PHE A 130 14.89 -19.47 -25.21
C PHE A 130 13.61 -20.03 -24.57
N GLU A 131 13.62 -21.32 -24.24
CA GLU A 131 12.55 -22.00 -23.50
C GLU A 131 12.73 -21.81 -22.00
N VAL A 132 11.61 -21.59 -21.30
CA VAL A 132 11.60 -21.41 -19.85
C VAL A 132 10.55 -22.29 -19.21
N LEU A 133 10.76 -22.59 -17.93
CA LEU A 133 9.74 -23.20 -17.10
C LEU A 133 8.66 -22.16 -16.80
N VAL A 134 7.41 -22.55 -17.00
CA VAL A 134 6.23 -21.77 -16.60
C VAL A 134 5.48 -22.54 -15.53
N SER A 135 5.28 -21.92 -14.38
CA SER A 135 4.43 -22.44 -13.31
C SER A 135 3.08 -21.71 -13.39
N GLY A 136 2.03 -22.44 -13.74
CA GLY A 136 0.68 -21.92 -13.89
C GLY A 136 -0.22 -22.27 -12.71
N PHE A 137 -1.22 -21.43 -12.43
CA PHE A 137 -2.38 -21.83 -11.64
C PHE A 137 -3.68 -21.23 -12.16
N LEU A 138 -4.79 -21.94 -11.93
CA LEU A 138 -6.15 -21.49 -12.28
C LEU A 138 -6.79 -20.84 -11.06
N CYS A 139 -7.32 -19.62 -11.22
CA CYS A 139 -8.08 -18.88 -10.22
C CYS A 139 -9.56 -18.84 -10.56
N GLU A 140 -10.39 -18.83 -9.53
CA GLU A 140 -11.85 -18.67 -9.68
C GLU A 140 -12.26 -17.19 -9.69
N SER A 141 -11.49 -16.31 -9.05
CA SER A 141 -11.79 -14.88 -8.91
C SER A 141 -10.55 -13.98 -8.98
N GLU A 142 -10.78 -12.69 -9.25
CA GLU A 142 -9.74 -11.66 -9.19
C GLU A 142 -9.19 -11.47 -7.77
N GLU A 143 -10.02 -11.63 -6.75
CA GLU A 143 -9.61 -11.60 -5.34
C GLU A 143 -8.57 -12.70 -5.04
N GLU A 144 -8.81 -13.93 -5.53
CA GLU A 144 -7.88 -15.04 -5.35
C GLU A 144 -6.55 -14.78 -6.06
N LEU A 145 -6.60 -14.23 -7.29
CA LEU A 145 -5.41 -13.79 -8.03
C LEU A 145 -4.56 -12.82 -7.22
N GLN A 146 -5.18 -11.77 -6.66
CA GLN A 146 -4.50 -10.78 -5.85
C GLN A 146 -3.90 -11.39 -4.57
N LYS A 147 -4.66 -12.27 -3.89
CA LYS A 147 -4.20 -12.99 -2.70
C LYS A 147 -2.95 -13.83 -3.00
N GLN A 148 -2.96 -14.62 -4.07
CA GLN A 148 -1.81 -15.44 -4.46
C GLN A 148 -0.62 -14.58 -4.88
N PHE A 149 -0.86 -13.47 -5.58
CA PHE A 149 0.22 -12.53 -5.92
C PHE A 149 0.96 -12.04 -4.67
N ILE A 150 0.23 -11.64 -3.62
CA ILE A 150 0.82 -11.19 -2.35
C ILE A 150 1.60 -12.34 -1.68
N LEU A 151 1.01 -13.54 -1.60
CA LEU A 151 1.61 -14.69 -0.93
C LEU A 151 2.90 -15.15 -1.61
N ILE A 152 2.90 -15.28 -2.95
CA ILE A 152 4.06 -15.70 -3.75
C ILE A 152 5.21 -14.70 -3.60
N ASN A 153 4.90 -13.40 -3.64
CA ASN A 153 5.89 -12.34 -3.57
C ASN A 153 6.27 -11.94 -2.14
N ASN A 154 5.70 -12.55 -1.10
CA ASN A 154 5.97 -12.20 0.30
C ASN A 154 7.43 -12.49 0.73
N THR A 155 8.13 -13.35 0.00
CA THR A 155 9.52 -13.80 0.34
C THR A 155 10.61 -12.81 -0.08
N ARG A 156 10.30 -11.79 -0.91
CA ARG A 156 11.14 -10.59 -1.10
C ARG A 156 10.30 -9.36 -0.78
N PRO A 157 10.78 -8.36 -0.03
CA PRO A 157 9.90 -7.31 0.46
C PRO A 157 9.28 -6.52 -0.70
N LEU A 158 7.99 -6.76 -0.97
CA LEU A 158 7.15 -5.78 -1.65
C LEU A 158 7.28 -4.45 -0.90
N PRO A 159 7.34 -3.30 -1.61
CA PRO A 159 7.33 -2.01 -0.93
C PRO A 159 6.16 -1.98 0.06
N LYS A 160 6.42 -1.67 1.34
CA LYS A 160 5.38 -1.69 2.39
C LYS A 160 4.13 -0.90 1.96
N ALA A 161 4.34 0.21 1.26
CA ALA A 161 3.26 1.03 0.71
C ALA A 161 2.34 0.26 -0.25
N LEU A 162 2.91 -0.54 -1.17
CA LEU A 162 2.11 -1.35 -2.11
C LEU A 162 1.36 -2.47 -1.40
N ILE A 163 1.98 -3.11 -0.39
CA ILE A 163 1.26 -4.08 0.45
C ILE A 163 0.02 -3.40 1.04
N TYR A 164 0.20 -2.22 1.61
CA TYR A 164 -0.90 -1.50 2.24
C TYR A 164 -1.97 -1.04 1.27
N GLU A 165 -1.64 -0.71 0.02
CA GLU A 165 -2.66 -0.41 -0.99
C GLU A 165 -3.46 -1.65 -1.44
N LEU A 166 -2.90 -2.86 -1.29
CA LEU A 166 -3.57 -4.11 -1.66
C LEU A 166 -4.35 -4.74 -0.50
N LEU A 167 -3.94 -4.51 0.75
CA LEU A 167 -4.59 -5.10 1.94
C LEU A 167 -6.12 -4.91 2.01
N PRO A 168 -6.69 -3.74 1.67
CA PRO A 168 -8.13 -3.52 1.76
C PRO A 168 -8.98 -4.44 0.87
N GLN A 169 -8.38 -5.07 -0.15
CA GLN A 169 -9.08 -5.90 -1.12
C GLN A 169 -9.03 -7.41 -0.77
N VAL A 170 -8.44 -7.80 0.36
CA VAL A 170 -8.18 -9.21 0.69
C VAL A 170 -8.76 -9.60 2.05
N ALA A 171 -9.65 -10.60 2.07
CA ALA A 171 -10.21 -11.20 3.29
C ALA A 171 -9.32 -12.32 3.90
N ASP A 172 -9.60 -12.70 5.15
CA ASP A 172 -8.93 -13.80 5.89
C ASP A 172 -7.40 -13.68 6.02
N LEU A 173 -6.93 -12.49 6.42
CA LEU A 173 -5.52 -12.26 6.74
C LEU A 173 -5.21 -12.61 8.21
N PRO A 174 -3.95 -12.99 8.54
CA PRO A 174 -3.53 -13.22 9.92
C PRO A 174 -3.88 -12.03 10.85
N PRO A 175 -4.19 -12.25 12.15
CA PRO A 175 -4.66 -11.18 13.07
C PRO A 175 -3.75 -9.95 13.20
N ARG A 176 -2.44 -10.09 12.96
CA ARG A 176 -1.50 -8.95 12.94
C ARG A 176 -1.68 -8.04 11.71
N MET A 177 -2.38 -8.50 10.68
CA MET A 177 -2.63 -7.81 9.41
C MET A 177 -4.02 -7.17 9.36
N SER A 178 -4.98 -7.56 10.20
CA SER A 178 -6.34 -6.99 10.21
C SER A 178 -6.36 -5.52 10.64
N SER A 179 -5.69 -5.16 11.75
CA SER A 179 -5.58 -3.77 12.20
C SER A 179 -4.82 -2.89 11.21
N ARG A 180 -3.86 -3.47 10.49
CA ARG A 180 -3.18 -2.80 9.38
C ARG A 180 -4.07 -2.66 8.14
N SER A 181 -4.96 -3.61 7.89
CA SER A 181 -5.91 -3.52 6.78
C SER A 181 -6.87 -2.35 7.00
N GLN A 182 -7.46 -2.22 8.19
CA GLN A 182 -8.34 -1.09 8.52
C GLN A 182 -7.60 0.26 8.45
N ALA A 183 -6.37 0.32 8.95
CA ALA A 183 -5.55 1.53 8.85
C ALA A 183 -5.22 1.89 7.41
N ALA A 184 -4.97 0.90 6.55
CA ALA A 184 -4.71 1.11 5.14
C ALA A 184 -5.97 1.55 4.37
N LEU A 185 -7.10 0.90 4.64
CA LEU A 185 -8.41 1.26 4.09
C LEU A 185 -8.74 2.74 4.36
N LEU A 186 -8.59 3.16 5.62
CA LEU A 186 -8.87 4.55 6.01
C LEU A 186 -7.85 5.53 5.41
N THR A 187 -6.56 5.14 5.35
CA THR A 187 -5.51 5.93 4.69
C THR A 187 -5.81 6.16 3.21
N GLU A 188 -6.29 5.14 2.51
CA GLU A 188 -6.68 5.22 1.10
C GLU A 188 -7.88 6.15 0.90
N ALA A 189 -8.91 6.00 1.73
CA ALA A 189 -10.08 6.86 1.70
C ALA A 189 -9.69 8.34 1.91
N LEU A 190 -8.80 8.63 2.86
CA LEU A 190 -8.28 9.98 3.10
C LEU A 190 -7.44 10.53 1.94
N ASN A 191 -6.74 9.67 1.18
CA ASN A 191 -5.89 10.14 0.10
C ASN A 191 -6.67 10.44 -1.19
N TYR A 192 -7.80 9.77 -1.43
CA TYR A 192 -8.47 9.83 -2.74
C TYR A 192 -9.90 10.38 -2.71
N ARG A 193 -10.66 10.25 -1.60
CA ARG A 193 -12.04 10.72 -1.57
C ARG A 193 -12.13 12.24 -1.72
N ALA A 194 -13.13 12.68 -2.46
CA ALA A 194 -13.50 14.09 -2.52
C ALA A 194 -13.88 14.59 -1.11
N GLY A 195 -13.44 15.80 -0.75
CA GLY A 195 -13.71 16.40 0.55
C GLY A 195 -12.74 15.99 1.67
N SER A 196 -11.80 15.06 1.44
CA SER A 196 -10.78 14.78 2.45
C SER A 196 -9.75 15.91 2.55
N ALA A 197 -9.41 16.33 3.77
CA ALA A 197 -8.33 17.26 4.06
C ALA A 197 -6.96 16.77 3.56
N LEU A 198 -6.77 15.46 3.47
CA LEU A 198 -5.51 14.84 3.09
C LEU A 198 -5.47 14.36 1.64
N LYS A 199 -6.47 14.74 0.82
CA LYS A 199 -6.57 14.30 -0.56
C LYS A 199 -5.30 14.63 -1.34
N GLY A 200 -4.65 13.59 -1.87
CA GLY A 200 -3.42 13.69 -2.66
C GLY A 200 -2.15 13.97 -1.85
N LEU A 201 -2.23 14.15 -0.53
CA LEU A 201 -1.09 14.50 0.32
C LEU A 201 -0.35 13.29 0.86
N ILE A 202 -0.96 12.11 0.84
CA ILE A 202 -0.38 10.90 1.41
C ILE A 202 0.44 10.19 0.33
N LYS A 203 1.73 10.01 0.62
CA LYS A 203 2.69 9.34 -0.24
C LYS A 203 2.42 7.84 -0.23
N GLN A 204 2.01 7.34 -1.38
CA GLN A 204 1.73 5.93 -1.65
C GLN A 204 2.49 5.47 -2.90
N GLN A 205 2.43 4.18 -3.25
CA GLN A 205 3.05 3.67 -4.47
C GLN A 205 2.38 4.27 -5.71
N THR A 206 1.05 4.40 -5.71
CA THR A 206 0.32 5.06 -6.82
C THR A 206 0.23 6.58 -6.69
N ASN A 207 0.57 7.15 -5.52
CA ASN A 207 0.72 8.60 -5.31
C ASN A 207 2.12 8.95 -4.78
N PRO A 208 3.17 8.92 -5.63
CA PRO A 208 4.55 9.15 -5.19
C PRO A 208 4.84 10.62 -4.84
N LYS A 209 3.97 11.56 -5.25
CA LYS A 209 4.12 13.01 -5.02
C LYS A 209 3.65 13.46 -3.63
N GLY A 210 2.93 12.61 -2.90
CA GLY A 210 2.49 12.92 -1.54
C GLY A 210 3.66 13.31 -0.61
N VAL A 211 3.38 14.18 0.35
CA VAL A 211 4.35 14.73 1.29
C VAL A 211 4.33 14.04 2.66
N ILE A 212 3.20 13.44 3.04
CA ILE A 212 3.04 12.67 4.28
C ILE A 212 3.27 11.19 3.98
N ARG A 213 4.13 10.50 4.73
CA ARG A 213 4.31 9.05 4.53
C ARG A 213 3.06 8.29 4.99
N ASP A 214 2.53 7.41 4.15
CA ASP A 214 1.43 6.48 4.47
C ASP A 214 1.60 5.75 5.81
N THR A 215 2.79 5.20 6.05
CA THR A 215 3.14 4.44 7.27
C THR A 215 3.06 5.25 8.55
N VAL A 216 3.19 6.59 8.45
CA VAL A 216 3.03 7.49 9.59
C VAL A 216 1.55 7.68 9.89
N LEU A 217 0.73 7.91 8.86
CA LEU A 217 -0.71 8.07 9.06
C LEU A 217 -1.37 6.77 9.52
N GLN A 218 -0.96 5.62 8.98
CA GLN A 218 -1.41 4.32 9.47
C GLN A 218 -1.09 4.12 10.95
N ARG A 219 0.07 4.60 11.43
CA ARG A 219 0.39 4.54 12.86
C ARG A 219 -0.55 5.40 13.70
N VAL A 220 -0.92 6.59 13.23
CA VAL A 220 -1.95 7.43 13.88
C VAL A 220 -3.27 6.67 13.96
N ILE A 221 -3.72 6.11 12.84
CA ILE A 221 -4.99 5.39 12.75
C ILE A 221 -4.99 4.15 13.64
N MET A 222 -3.93 3.35 13.62
CA MET A 222 -3.80 2.17 14.48
C MET A 222 -3.82 2.53 15.97
N ASN A 223 -3.15 3.61 16.37
CA ASN A 223 -3.18 4.08 17.76
C ASN A 223 -4.61 4.47 18.16
N SER A 224 -5.31 5.20 17.30
CA SER A 224 -6.67 5.65 17.56
C SER A 224 -7.71 4.51 17.57
N LEU A 225 -7.53 3.50 16.70
CA LEU A 225 -8.36 2.29 16.68
C LEU A 225 -8.18 1.44 17.95
N SER A 226 -6.97 1.44 18.54
CA SER A 226 -6.68 0.71 19.77
C SER A 226 -7.25 1.42 21.00
N ASP A 227 -6.92 2.70 21.16
CA ASP A 227 -7.08 3.41 22.45
C ASP A 227 -7.57 4.86 22.30
N GLY A 228 -8.07 5.25 21.12
CA GLY A 228 -8.45 6.63 20.82
C GLY A 228 -9.86 6.77 20.25
N ALA A 229 -10.06 7.86 19.50
CA ALA A 229 -11.36 8.28 19.00
C ALA A 229 -11.98 7.29 17.99
N LEU A 230 -11.15 6.56 17.24
CA LEU A 230 -11.63 5.56 16.28
C LEU A 230 -11.98 4.20 16.90
N ARG A 231 -11.76 4.00 18.20
CA ARG A 231 -11.95 2.69 18.86
C ARG A 231 -13.36 2.12 18.69
N LEU A 232 -14.39 2.99 18.67
CA LEU A 232 -15.78 2.57 18.48
C LEU A 232 -16.08 2.07 17.05
N TYR A 233 -15.19 2.33 16.10
CA TYR A 233 -15.32 1.94 14.69
C TYR A 233 -14.38 0.78 14.33
N ALA A 234 -13.59 0.28 15.29
CA ALA A 234 -12.67 -0.82 15.07
C ALA A 234 -13.44 -2.11 14.73
N GLY A 235 -12.97 -2.83 13.71
CA GLY A 235 -13.63 -4.03 13.19
C GLY A 235 -14.85 -3.80 12.30
N ASP A 236 -15.35 -2.57 12.13
CA ASP A 236 -16.47 -2.24 11.23
C ASP A 236 -16.01 -1.30 10.11
N ASP A 237 -15.75 -1.86 8.93
CA ASP A 237 -15.23 -1.11 7.79
C ASP A 237 -16.22 -0.08 7.24
N ALA A 238 -17.53 -0.34 7.31
CA ALA A 238 -18.54 0.60 6.83
C ALA A 238 -18.63 1.83 7.75
N LEU A 239 -18.59 1.60 9.07
CA LEU A 239 -18.58 2.67 10.06
C LEU A 239 -17.26 3.45 10.01
N LEU A 240 -16.14 2.74 9.85
CA LEU A 240 -14.82 3.37 9.71
C LEU A 240 -14.73 4.24 8.46
N LEU A 241 -15.24 3.76 7.33
CA LEU A 241 -15.25 4.51 6.07
C LEU A 241 -16.22 5.69 6.08
N SER A 242 -17.28 5.66 6.88
CA SER A 242 -18.20 6.79 7.00
C SER A 242 -17.72 7.77 8.07
N LYS A 243 -17.78 7.37 9.34
CA LYS A 243 -17.48 8.23 10.50
C LYS A 243 -15.99 8.42 10.74
N GLY A 244 -15.19 7.37 10.59
CA GLY A 244 -13.74 7.46 10.82
C GLY A 244 -13.03 8.39 9.82
N VAL A 245 -13.43 8.35 8.54
CA VAL A 245 -12.89 9.24 7.50
C VAL A 245 -13.26 10.69 7.80
N GLU A 246 -14.53 10.94 8.13
CA GLU A 246 -15.05 12.26 8.47
C GLU A 246 -14.27 12.87 9.64
N LEU A 247 -14.17 12.14 10.77
CA LEU A 247 -13.48 12.59 11.97
C LEU A 247 -12.02 12.98 11.71
N ILE A 248 -11.24 12.09 11.08
CA ILE A 248 -9.84 12.36 10.78
C ILE A 248 -9.71 13.53 9.79
N SER A 249 -10.57 13.58 8.77
CA SER A 249 -10.55 14.66 7.78
C SER A 249 -10.83 16.02 8.43
N GLU A 250 -11.85 16.11 9.28
CA GLU A 250 -12.21 17.35 9.98
C GLU A 250 -11.09 17.81 10.92
N TYR A 251 -10.43 16.88 11.63
CA TYR A 251 -9.26 17.19 12.44
C TYR A 251 -8.10 17.76 11.61
N TRP A 252 -7.74 17.13 10.49
CA TRP A 252 -6.64 17.64 9.65
C TRP A 252 -6.98 18.94 8.94
N HIS A 253 -8.25 19.18 8.59
CA HIS A 253 -8.68 20.51 8.15
C HIS A 253 -8.48 21.56 9.24
N ALA A 254 -8.77 21.24 10.51
CA ALA A 254 -8.52 22.14 11.62
C ALA A 254 -7.02 22.42 11.80
N VAL A 255 -6.16 21.40 11.70
CA VAL A 255 -4.69 21.56 11.72
C VAL A 255 -4.21 22.48 10.61
N GLN A 256 -4.65 22.24 9.37
CA GLN A 256 -4.33 23.07 8.20
C GLN A 256 -4.74 24.52 8.42
N THR A 257 -5.91 24.75 9.00
CA THR A 257 -6.44 26.09 9.25
C THR A 257 -5.66 26.81 10.35
N VAL A 258 -5.39 26.13 11.48
CA VAL A 258 -4.72 26.73 12.64
C VAL A 258 -3.24 27.01 12.38
N PHE A 259 -2.59 26.14 11.60
CA PHE A 259 -1.16 26.19 11.33
C PHE A 259 -0.85 26.39 9.83
N ALA A 260 -1.67 27.15 9.11
CA ALA A 260 -1.54 27.35 7.66
C ALA A 260 -0.12 27.76 7.23
N THR A 261 0.55 28.65 7.97
CA THR A 261 1.93 29.10 7.71
C THR A 261 2.98 27.99 7.82
N ASP A 262 2.71 26.97 8.64
CA ASP A 262 3.57 25.80 8.85
C ASP A 262 3.14 24.60 8.00
N TRP A 263 2.05 24.72 7.22
CA TRP A 263 1.50 23.69 6.36
C TRP A 263 1.65 24.00 4.86
N ASP A 264 1.20 25.18 4.43
CA ASP A 264 1.04 25.51 3.02
C ASP A 264 2.38 25.55 2.28
N GLY A 265 2.48 24.71 1.24
CA GLY A 265 3.69 24.56 0.43
C GLY A 265 4.89 23.95 1.18
N LYS A 266 4.72 23.50 2.43
CA LYS A 266 5.80 22.93 3.24
C LYS A 266 5.97 21.45 2.95
N THR A 267 7.19 20.96 3.11
CA THR A 267 7.51 19.53 3.11
C THR A 267 8.04 19.11 4.49
N PRO A 268 8.23 17.80 4.76
CA PRO A 268 8.86 17.35 6.00
C PRO A 268 10.27 17.92 6.28
N LYS A 269 10.92 18.53 5.27
CA LYS A 269 12.19 19.24 5.43
C LYS A 269 12.01 20.67 5.95
N ASP A 270 10.87 21.28 5.68
CA ASP A 270 10.58 22.69 5.93
C ASP A 270 9.69 22.89 7.17
N SER A 271 8.98 21.85 7.59
CA SER A 271 8.09 21.89 8.74
C SER A 271 7.99 20.53 9.44
N ARG A 272 8.19 20.55 10.75
CA ARG A 272 7.96 19.39 11.62
C ARG A 272 6.48 19.07 11.82
N LEU A 273 5.56 19.96 11.43
CA LEU A 273 4.12 19.71 11.41
C LEU A 273 3.76 18.57 10.44
N ILE A 274 4.37 18.56 9.25
CA ILE A 274 4.16 17.55 8.19
C ILE A 274 5.14 16.38 8.33
N HIS A 275 6.15 16.51 9.19
CA HIS A 275 7.08 15.43 9.49
C HIS A 275 6.43 14.32 10.31
N GLY A 276 6.95 13.09 10.20
CA GLY A 276 6.41 11.92 10.88
C GLY A 276 6.21 12.09 12.39
N THR A 277 7.15 12.75 13.06
CA THR A 277 7.04 13.04 14.50
C THR A 277 5.85 13.94 14.84
N GLY A 278 5.64 15.02 14.07
CA GLY A 278 4.54 15.96 14.29
C GLY A 278 3.20 15.34 13.95
N ILE A 279 3.09 14.62 12.83
CA ILE A 279 1.85 13.93 12.44
C ILE A 279 1.42 12.94 13.52
N ILE A 280 2.34 12.14 14.07
CA ILE A 280 2.01 11.18 15.13
C ILE A 280 1.62 11.89 16.43
N ALA A 281 2.35 12.95 16.82
CA ALA A 281 2.05 13.70 18.03
C ALA A 281 0.68 14.40 17.96
N LEU A 282 0.33 14.96 16.80
CA LEU A 282 -0.99 15.53 16.55
C LEU A 282 -2.10 14.47 16.56
N GLY A 283 -1.81 13.23 16.13
CA GLY A 283 -2.74 12.11 16.30
C GLY A 283 -3.17 11.91 17.76
N TYR A 284 -2.23 11.96 18.71
CA TYR A 284 -2.56 11.91 20.14
C TYR A 284 -3.36 13.13 20.62
N VAL A 285 -3.10 14.31 20.05
CA VAL A 285 -3.87 15.52 20.34
C VAL A 285 -5.33 15.38 19.87
N MET A 286 -5.55 14.82 18.67
CA MET A 286 -6.89 14.53 18.15
C MET A 286 -7.67 13.63 19.11
N ASP A 287 -7.08 12.49 19.49
CA ASP A 287 -7.70 11.53 20.40
C ASP A 287 -8.01 12.17 21.76
N TYR A 288 -7.09 12.99 22.29
CA TYR A 288 -7.29 13.68 23.56
C TYR A 288 -8.44 14.70 23.49
N LEU A 289 -8.46 15.56 22.45
CA LEU A 289 -9.52 16.56 22.28
C LEU A 289 -10.89 15.89 22.11
N ASN A 290 -10.99 14.85 21.30
CA ASN A 290 -12.23 14.08 21.17
C ASN A 290 -12.66 13.50 22.52
N ALA A 291 -11.75 12.88 23.27
CA ALA A 291 -12.07 12.25 24.55
C ALA A 291 -12.54 13.24 25.63
N VAL A 292 -11.95 14.44 25.72
CA VAL A 292 -12.22 15.39 26.81
C VAL A 292 -13.25 16.46 26.47
N THR A 293 -13.46 16.76 25.19
CA THR A 293 -14.43 17.79 24.76
C THR A 293 -15.54 17.24 23.87
N GLY A 294 -15.47 15.98 23.43
CA GLY A 294 -16.39 15.42 22.43
C GLY A 294 -16.21 16.03 21.03
N ALA A 295 -15.05 16.63 20.73
CA ALA A 295 -14.84 17.29 19.44
C ALA A 295 -14.88 16.29 18.29
N GLU A 296 -15.70 16.58 17.28
CA GLU A 296 -15.80 15.80 16.04
C GLU A 296 -15.74 16.69 14.80
N ALA A 297 -16.19 17.95 14.91
CA ALA A 297 -16.19 18.89 13.79
C ALA A 297 -14.92 19.76 13.74
N ARG A 298 -14.56 20.23 12.54
CA ARG A 298 -13.38 21.07 12.31
C ARG A 298 -13.30 22.29 13.21
N ASP A 299 -14.41 22.99 13.44
CA ASP A 299 -14.39 24.20 14.27
C ASP A 299 -14.14 23.87 15.76
N GLU A 300 -14.57 22.70 16.22
CA GLU A 300 -14.34 22.21 17.57
C GLU A 300 -12.86 21.85 17.76
N PHE A 301 -12.30 21.09 16.82
CA PHE A 301 -10.87 20.80 16.81
C PHE A 301 -10.03 22.06 16.66
N ALA A 302 -10.42 23.01 15.82
CA ALA A 302 -9.70 24.26 15.63
C ALA A 302 -9.67 25.07 16.93
N ARG A 303 -10.79 25.13 17.68
CA ARG A 303 -10.83 25.74 19.02
C ARG A 303 -9.86 25.05 19.97
N GLY A 304 -9.84 23.72 20.01
CA GLY A 304 -8.94 22.94 20.87
C GLY A 304 -7.45 23.05 20.50
N LEU A 305 -7.13 23.31 19.23
CA LEU A 305 -5.76 23.45 18.72
C LEU A 305 -5.19 24.86 18.90
N ARG A 306 -6.02 25.91 18.94
CA ARG A 306 -5.58 27.32 19.08
C ARG A 306 -4.60 27.58 20.22
N PRO A 307 -4.72 26.97 21.42
CA PRO A 307 -3.76 27.17 22.51
C PRO A 307 -2.32 26.81 22.18
N LEU A 308 -2.07 25.98 21.16
CA LEU A 308 -0.74 25.62 20.69
C LEU A 308 -0.09 26.75 19.86
N LYS A 309 -0.88 27.70 19.32
CA LYS A 309 -0.36 28.76 18.46
C LYS A 309 0.60 29.66 19.25
N GLY A 310 1.80 29.87 18.69
CA GLY A 310 2.88 30.62 19.35
C GLY A 310 3.62 29.83 20.44
N LYS A 311 3.25 28.57 20.69
CA LYS A 311 3.92 27.65 21.60
C LYS A 311 4.51 26.44 20.86
N THR A 312 4.61 26.48 19.54
CA THR A 312 5.19 25.41 18.73
C THR A 312 6.29 25.95 17.84
N ALA A 313 7.31 25.13 17.60
CA ALA A 313 8.41 25.44 16.70
C ALA A 313 8.35 24.53 15.47
N TRP A 314 7.27 24.67 14.68
CA TRP A 314 7.02 23.78 13.55
C TRP A 314 8.00 24.00 12.40
N SER A 315 8.22 25.24 11.97
CA SER A 315 9.08 25.58 10.83
C SER A 315 10.24 26.52 11.16
N SER A 316 10.28 27.08 12.37
CA SER A 316 11.33 28.00 12.82
C SER A 316 11.39 28.06 14.36
N GLY A 317 12.45 28.68 14.90
CA GLY A 317 12.65 28.84 16.34
C GLY A 317 13.18 27.58 17.04
N GLU A 318 12.80 27.42 18.30
CA GLU A 318 13.25 26.35 19.19
C GLU A 318 12.08 25.75 19.97
N TRP A 319 12.12 24.44 20.18
CA TRP A 319 11.29 23.71 21.12
C TRP A 319 11.85 23.87 22.54
N HIS A 320 10.96 24.06 23.51
CA HIS A 320 11.28 24.20 24.92
C HIS A 320 10.61 23.09 25.73
N PHE A 321 11.33 22.01 25.99
CA PHE A 321 10.86 20.85 26.78
C PHE A 321 11.35 20.96 28.23
N GLY A 322 10.95 22.02 28.93
CA GLY A 322 11.50 22.36 30.24
C GLY A 322 12.91 22.92 30.12
N GLU A 323 13.90 22.25 30.72
CA GLU A 323 15.31 22.66 30.66
C GLU A 323 15.96 22.34 29.29
N GLU A 324 15.40 21.40 28.54
CA GLU A 324 15.92 21.01 27.24
C GLU A 324 15.42 21.94 26.13
N ARG A 325 16.37 22.49 25.36
CA ARG A 325 16.10 23.27 24.15
C ARG A 325 16.54 22.52 22.92
N ARG A 326 15.69 22.46 21.90
CA ARG A 326 16.02 21.88 20.59
C ARG A 326 15.64 22.84 19.49
N ARG A 327 16.46 22.96 18.45
CA ARG A 327 16.06 23.71 17.25
C ARG A 327 14.77 23.12 16.67
N TRP A 328 13.98 23.94 15.98
CA TRP A 328 12.69 23.52 15.38
C TRP A 328 12.78 22.21 14.60
N ASN A 329 13.88 21.98 13.87
CA ASN A 329 14.14 20.78 13.08
C ASN A 329 14.91 19.67 13.84
N GLY A 330 15.13 19.78 15.15
CA GLY A 330 15.89 18.81 15.93
C GLY A 330 15.18 17.47 16.13
N LEU A 331 13.84 17.47 16.16
CA LEU A 331 13.03 16.28 16.42
C LEU A 331 13.05 15.27 15.25
N GLN A 332 13.34 14.01 15.55
CA GLN A 332 13.39 12.89 14.61
C GLN A 332 12.21 11.95 14.79
N ASN A 333 11.93 11.12 13.78
CA ASN A 333 10.84 10.13 13.85
C ASN A 333 11.31 8.88 14.60
N VAL A 334 11.68 9.05 15.86
CA VAL A 334 12.06 7.99 16.80
C VAL A 334 11.09 7.96 17.98
N PRO A 335 10.92 6.82 18.67
CA PRO A 335 9.94 6.70 19.76
C PRO A 335 10.11 7.72 20.88
N ALA A 336 11.34 8.10 21.24
CA ALA A 336 11.62 9.07 22.29
C ALA A 336 11.08 10.47 21.94
N ASP A 337 11.45 11.00 20.78
CA ASP A 337 11.04 12.32 20.30
C ASP A 337 9.54 12.40 20.04
N VAL A 338 8.93 11.33 19.51
CA VAL A 338 7.47 11.25 19.35
C VAL A 338 6.78 11.40 20.70
N ARG A 339 7.24 10.67 21.73
CA ARG A 339 6.65 10.77 23.08
C ARG A 339 6.84 12.16 23.68
N GLN A 340 8.05 12.70 23.61
CA GLN A 340 8.37 14.02 24.15
C GLN A 340 7.49 15.10 23.52
N LEU A 341 7.38 15.13 22.19
CA LEU A 341 6.53 16.08 21.49
C LEU A 341 5.04 15.86 21.83
N SER A 342 4.58 14.62 21.88
CA SER A 342 3.18 14.32 22.21
C SER A 342 2.81 14.82 23.60
N PHE A 343 3.64 14.53 24.61
CA PHE A 343 3.40 15.01 25.98
C PHE A 343 3.43 16.53 26.06
N TYR A 344 4.40 17.17 25.42
CA TYR A 344 4.46 18.63 25.37
C TYR A 344 3.18 19.26 24.82
N LEU A 345 2.69 18.80 23.67
CA LEU A 345 1.48 19.35 23.05
C LEU A 345 0.25 19.11 23.94
N LEU A 346 0.14 17.92 24.53
CA LEU A 346 -0.96 17.57 25.44
C LEU A 346 -0.94 18.42 26.71
N ASP A 347 0.23 18.69 27.28
CA ASP A 347 0.36 19.50 28.50
C ASP A 347 -0.03 20.96 28.24
N VAL A 348 0.35 21.52 27.08
CA VAL A 348 -0.09 22.86 26.67
C VAL A 348 -1.62 22.94 26.54
N ILE A 349 -2.24 21.92 25.94
CA ILE A 349 -3.70 21.88 25.78
C ILE A 349 -4.39 21.71 27.14
N LYS A 350 -3.93 20.77 27.97
CA LYS A 350 -4.46 20.55 29.33
C LYS A 350 -4.45 21.81 30.17
N ALA A 351 -3.34 22.54 30.17
CA ALA A 351 -3.21 23.79 30.90
C ALA A 351 -4.23 24.84 30.43
N ALA A 352 -4.37 24.99 29.10
CA ALA A 352 -5.31 25.94 28.52
C ALA A 352 -6.78 25.58 28.80
N LEU A 353 -7.15 24.31 28.72
CA LEU A 353 -8.50 23.85 29.05
C LEU A 353 -8.80 24.04 30.54
N ALA A 354 -7.84 23.79 31.43
CA ALA A 354 -7.99 24.03 32.85
C ALA A 354 -8.17 25.52 33.19
N GLU A 355 -7.45 26.42 32.50
CA GLU A 355 -7.65 27.87 32.64
C GLU A 355 -9.04 28.31 32.16
N GLN A 356 -9.50 27.79 31.01
CA GLN A 356 -10.83 28.07 30.49
C GLN A 356 -11.94 27.59 31.45
N ALA A 357 -11.78 26.39 32.02
CA ALA A 357 -12.73 25.84 32.98
C ALA A 357 -12.77 26.59 34.32
N ARG A 358 -11.69 27.30 34.70
CA ARG A 358 -11.68 28.18 35.88
C ARG A 358 -12.28 29.56 35.59
N ALA A 359 -12.29 29.97 34.33
CA ALA A 359 -12.80 31.28 33.90
C ALA A 359 -14.30 31.26 33.53
N ALA A 360 -14.84 30.06 33.23
CA ALA A 360 -16.27 29.79 33.06
C ALA A 360 -16.93 29.51 34.41
#